data_AF-A0A178UX63-F1
#
_entry.id   AF-A0A178UX63-F1
#
_cell.length_a   1.000
_cell.length_b   1.000
_cell.length_c   1.000
_cell.angle_alpha   90.00
_cell.angle_beta   90.00
_cell.angle_gamma   90.00
#
_symmetry.space_group_name_H-M   'P 1'
#
loop_
_entity.id
_entity.type
_entity.pdbx_description
1 polymer ?
#
loop_
_entity_poly.entity_id
_entity_poly.type
_entity_poly.pdbx_seq_one_letter_code
_entity_poly.pdbx_strand_id
1 'polypeptide(L)'
;MHDLRMIHTDLKPENILLVSSDYVKIPEYKGSRLQRDVCYKRVPKSSAIKVIDFGSTTYERQDQTYIVSTRHYRAPEVILGLGWSYPCDVWSVGCIIVELCTVCV
;
A
#
# COMPACT_ATOMS: atom_id res chain seq x y z
N MET A 1 -1.89 13.03 -8.42
CA MET A 1 -1.24 12.31 -9.54
C MET A 1 -2.18 12.18 -10.72
N HIS A 2 -3.38 11.64 -10.51
CA HIS A 2 -4.38 11.49 -11.57
C HIS A 2 -4.78 12.84 -12.22
N ASP A 3 -4.84 13.95 -11.45
CA ASP A 3 -5.04 15.31 -12.02
C ASP A 3 -3.92 15.77 -12.97
N LEU A 4 -2.72 15.21 -12.82
CA LEU A 4 -1.57 15.42 -13.72
C LEU A 4 -1.55 14.42 -14.88
N ARG A 5 -2.64 13.65 -15.06
CA ARG A 5 -2.81 12.59 -16.07
C ARG A 5 -1.82 11.44 -15.99
N MET A 6 -1.25 11.19 -14.81
CA MET A 6 -0.32 10.10 -14.56
C MET A 6 -1.01 8.98 -13.76
N ILE A 7 -0.69 7.72 -14.08
CA ILE A 7 -1.15 6.50 -13.41
C ILE A 7 0.10 5.78 -12.89
N HIS A 8 0.15 5.42 -11.61
CA HIS A 8 1.35 4.84 -11.00
C HIS A 8 1.59 3.41 -11.44
N THR A 9 0.53 2.60 -11.48
CA THR A 9 0.48 1.20 -11.91
C THR A 9 1.23 0.17 -11.04
N ASP A 10 1.98 0.57 -10.01
CA ASP A 10 2.69 -0.32 -9.09
C ASP A 10 2.65 0.19 -7.64
N LEU A 11 1.47 0.61 -7.18
CA LEU A 11 1.25 0.95 -5.78
C LEU A 11 1.24 -0.32 -4.93
N LYS A 12 2.07 -0.33 -3.89
CA LYS A 12 2.26 -1.41 -2.93
C LYS A 12 2.91 -0.85 -1.65
N PRO A 13 2.83 -1.54 -0.49
CA PRO A 13 3.40 -1.07 0.77
C PRO A 13 4.90 -0.73 0.67
N GLU A 14 5.66 -1.48 -0.12
CA GLU A 14 7.09 -1.26 -0.35
C GLU A 14 7.39 0.08 -1.04
N ASN A 15 6.41 0.62 -1.78
CA ASN A 15 6.50 1.90 -2.51
C ASN A 15 5.88 3.07 -1.72
N ILE A 16 5.54 2.87 -0.44
CA ILE A 16 5.06 3.91 0.47
C ILE A 16 5.98 3.99 1.68
N LEU A 17 6.78 5.07 1.76
CA LEU A 17 7.74 5.25 2.84
C LEU A 17 7.27 6.28 3.85
N LEU A 18 7.54 6.02 5.13
CA LEU A 18 7.43 7.00 6.18
C LEU A 18 8.46 8.12 5.97
N VAL A 19 8.03 9.36 6.18
CA VAL A 19 8.93 10.54 6.12
C VAL A 19 9.96 10.51 7.25
N SER A 20 9.58 9.99 8.42
CA SER A 20 10.47 9.73 9.54
C SER A 20 10.30 8.29 10.03
N SER A 21 11.40 7.63 10.34
CA SER A 21 11.42 6.29 10.94
C SER A 21 11.26 6.30 12.45
N ASP A 22 11.04 7.46 13.08
CA ASP A 22 10.89 7.56 14.53
C ASP A 22 9.63 6.84 15.01
N TYR A 23 9.77 6.08 16.10
CA TYR A 23 8.67 5.33 16.70
C TYR A 23 8.66 5.44 18.22
N VAL A 24 7.51 5.12 18.82
CA VAL A 24 7.34 4.89 20.25
C VAL A 24 7.10 3.41 20.52
N LYS A 25 7.57 2.91 21.65
CA LYS A 25 7.30 1.54 22.11
C LYS A 25 6.13 1.60 23.10
N ILE A 26 5.05 0.89 22.80
CA ILE A 26 3.86 0.82 23.65
C ILE A 26 3.75 -0.60 24.20
N PRO A 27 3.63 -0.78 25.54
CA PRO A 27 3.42 -2.11 26.12
C PRO A 27 2.07 -2.67 25.69
N GLU A 28 2.07 -3.90 25.20
CA GLU A 28 0.88 -4.63 24.75
C GLU A 28 0.48 -5.65 25.84
N TYR A 29 -0.65 -5.41 26.50
CA TYR A 29 -1.16 -6.33 27.52
C TYR A 29 -1.98 -7.45 26.86
N LYS A 30 -1.33 -8.56 26.51
CA LYS A 30 -2.05 -9.77 26.08
C LYS A 30 -2.68 -10.46 27.29
N GLY A 31 -4.00 -10.66 27.23
CA GLY A 31 -4.76 -11.34 28.26
C GLY A 31 -4.54 -12.85 28.23
N SER A 32 -3.50 -13.35 28.90
CA SER A 32 -3.40 -14.77 29.28
C SER A 32 -2.87 -14.89 30.70
N ARG A 33 -3.64 -15.57 31.56
CA ARG A 33 -3.44 -15.66 33.02
C ARG A 33 -2.22 -16.48 33.47
N LEU A 34 -1.35 -16.92 32.57
CA LEU A 34 -0.10 -17.59 32.90
C LEU A 34 1.00 -17.09 31.95
N GLN A 35 2.08 -16.57 32.54
CA GLN A 35 3.25 -15.92 31.93
C GLN A 35 3.03 -14.48 31.42
N ARG A 36 3.55 -13.52 32.21
CA ARG A 36 3.61 -12.08 31.88
C ARG A 36 4.84 -11.79 31.03
N ASP A 37 4.83 -12.19 29.76
CA ASP A 37 5.77 -11.61 28.81
C ASP A 37 5.23 -10.27 28.32
N VAL A 38 5.96 -9.19 28.62
CA VAL A 38 5.62 -7.85 28.13
C VAL A 38 6.04 -7.76 26.67
N CYS A 39 5.06 -7.84 25.78
CA CYS A 39 5.25 -7.51 24.36
C CYS A 39 5.25 -5.98 24.20
N TYR A 40 6.08 -5.44 23.31
CA TYR A 40 6.07 -4.03 22.97
C TYR A 40 5.72 -3.86 21.49
N LYS A 41 4.67 -3.09 21.21
CA LYS A 41 4.31 -2.66 19.85
C LYS A 41 5.10 -1.41 19.49
N ARG A 42 5.62 -1.33 18.27
CA ARG A 42 6.26 -0.12 17.74
C ARG A 42 5.22 0.67 16.96
N VAL A 43 4.98 1.91 17.34
CA VAL A 43 4.05 2.81 16.64
C VAL A 43 4.83 4.00 16.11
N PRO A 44 4.75 4.31 14.80
CA PRO A 44 5.38 5.50 14.23
C PRO A 44 4.94 6.77 14.97
N LYS A 45 5.87 7.70 15.22
CA LYS A 45 5.53 9.00 15.82
C LYS A 45 4.74 9.90 14.87
N SER A 46 4.86 9.67 13.57
CA SER A 46 4.17 10.40 12.51
C SER A 46 3.68 9.42 11.46
N SER A 47 2.48 9.68 10.93
CA SER A 47 1.91 8.96 9.78
C SER A 47 2.21 9.63 8.44
N ALA A 48 3.08 10.65 8.42
CA ALA A 48 3.48 11.30 7.19
C ALA A 48 4.20 10.30 6.27
N ILE A 49 3.69 10.14 5.06
CA ILE A 49 4.18 9.20 4.05
C ILE A 49 4.53 9.89 2.74
N LYS A 50 5.36 9.24 1.94
CA LYS A 50 5.65 9.59 0.54
C LYS A 50 5.55 8.35 -0.34
N VAL A 51 4.96 8.54 -1.50
CA VAL A 51 4.97 7.54 -2.57
C VAL A 51 6.28 7.65 -3.34
N ILE A 52 6.89 6.50 -3.63
CA ILE A 52 8.15 6.38 -4.37
C ILE A 52 7.98 5.42 -5.57
N ASP A 53 9.06 5.22 -6.32
CA ASP A 53 9.13 4.27 -7.44
C ASP A 53 8.14 4.55 -8.60
N PHE A 54 8.42 5.64 -9.30
CA PHE A 54 7.68 6.05 -10.49
C PHE A 54 8.17 5.33 -11.77
N GLY A 55 8.98 4.27 -11.66
CA GLY A 55 9.58 3.58 -12.81
C GLY A 55 8.54 2.93 -13.74
N SER A 56 7.39 2.56 -13.19
CA SER A 56 6.24 2.00 -13.92
C SER A 56 5.14 3.03 -14.21
N THR A 57 5.32 4.29 -13.78
CA THR A 57 4.30 5.32 -13.98
C THR A 57 4.15 5.64 -15.46
N THR A 58 2.90 5.76 -15.92
CA THR A 58 2.57 6.06 -17.31
C THR A 58 1.51 7.14 -17.39
N TYR A 59 1.43 7.79 -18.54
CA TYR A 59 0.30 8.63 -18.88
C TYR A 59 -0.86 7.78 -19.37
N GLU A 60 -2.08 8.27 -19.22
CA GLU A 60 -3.25 7.65 -19.85
C GLU A 60 -3.05 7.55 -21.36
N ARG A 61 -3.34 6.36 -21.92
CA ARG A 61 -3.30 6.11 -23.36
C ARG A 61 -4.53 5.32 -23.77
N GLN A 62 -4.89 5.45 -25.04
CA GLN A 62 -5.83 4.52 -25.65
C GLN A 62 -5.18 3.12 -25.72
N ASP A 63 -5.96 2.09 -25.44
CA ASP A 63 -5.59 0.66 -25.56
C ASP A 63 -4.56 0.11 -24.55
N GLN A 64 -4.60 0.56 -23.30
CA GLN A 64 -3.78 -0.01 -22.22
C GLN A 64 -4.28 -1.40 -21.77
N THR A 65 -3.83 -2.46 -22.44
CA THR A 65 -4.24 -3.85 -22.17
C THR A 65 -3.13 -4.74 -21.61
N TYR A 66 -1.91 -4.21 -21.46
CA TYR A 66 -0.79 -4.95 -20.89
C TYR A 66 -0.92 -5.11 -19.37
N ILE A 67 -0.28 -6.15 -18.83
CA ILE A 67 -0.30 -6.45 -17.40
C ILE A 67 0.55 -5.43 -16.64
N VAL A 68 -0.05 -4.81 -15.64
CA VAL A 68 0.60 -3.94 -14.67
C VAL A 68 0.35 -4.39 -13.24
N SER A 69 0.95 -3.69 -12.28
CA SER A 69 0.87 -3.93 -10.84
C SER A 69 1.52 -5.21 -10.37
N THR A 70 2.10 -5.14 -9.17
CA THR A 70 2.46 -6.34 -8.41
C THR A 70 1.21 -7.19 -8.12
N ARG A 71 1.33 -8.51 -8.21
CA ARG A 71 0.20 -9.47 -8.26
C ARG A 71 -0.88 -9.25 -7.19
N HIS A 72 -0.49 -8.99 -5.94
CA HIS A 72 -1.41 -8.85 -4.81
C HIS A 72 -2.26 -7.56 -4.85
N TYR A 73 -1.80 -6.54 -5.57
CA TYR A 73 -2.43 -5.22 -5.64
C TYR A 73 -3.05 -4.94 -7.02
N ARG A 74 -3.13 -5.96 -7.88
CA ARG A 74 -3.58 -5.84 -9.27
C ARG A 74 -5.10 -5.83 -9.36
N ALA A 75 -5.62 -4.83 -10.09
CA ALA A 75 -7.04 -4.67 -10.32
C ALA A 75 -7.62 -5.77 -11.24
N PRO A 76 -8.90 -6.14 -11.08
CA PRO A 76 -9.53 -7.21 -11.85
C PRO A 76 -9.59 -6.91 -13.35
N GLU A 77 -9.80 -5.66 -13.75
CA GLU A 77 -9.80 -5.25 -15.17
C GLU A 77 -8.44 -5.47 -15.84
N VAL A 78 -7.34 -5.35 -15.09
CA VAL A 78 -5.98 -5.67 -15.56
C VAL A 78 -5.83 -7.18 -15.73
N ILE A 79 -6.35 -7.98 -14.80
CA ILE A 79 -6.30 -9.45 -14.87
C ILE A 79 -7.13 -9.97 -16.04
N LEU A 80 -8.30 -9.37 -16.27
CA LEU A 80 -9.23 -9.76 -17.31
C LEU A 80 -8.87 -9.18 -18.70
N GLY A 81 -7.86 -8.30 -18.77
CA GLY A 81 -7.45 -7.67 -20.03
C GLY A 81 -8.50 -6.74 -20.62
N LEU A 82 -9.37 -6.14 -19.79
CA LEU A 82 -10.48 -5.28 -20.23
C LEU A 82 -10.05 -3.83 -20.51
N GLY A 83 -8.76 -3.55 -20.39
CA GLY A 83 -8.23 -2.20 -20.34
C GLY A 83 -8.23 -1.64 -18.92
N TRP A 84 -7.38 -0.65 -18.67
CA TRP A 84 -7.28 0.01 -17.37
C TRP A 84 -6.88 1.48 -17.53
N SER A 85 -7.17 2.28 -16.51
CA SER A 85 -6.79 3.69 -16.39
C SER A 85 -6.61 4.00 -14.89
N TYR A 86 -6.84 5.24 -14.45
CA TYR A 86 -6.75 5.71 -13.06
C TYR A 86 -7.35 4.77 -11.99
N PRO A 87 -8.51 4.09 -12.20
CA PRO A 87 -9.10 3.23 -11.16
C PRO A 87 -8.21 2.06 -10.71
N CYS A 88 -7.25 1.61 -11.53
CA CYS A 88 -6.38 0.50 -11.14
C CYS A 88 -5.52 0.85 -9.92
N ASP A 89 -5.07 2.11 -9.82
CA ASP A 89 -4.32 2.60 -8.64
C ASP A 89 -5.21 2.63 -7.40
N VAL A 90 -6.49 2.98 -7.56
CA VAL A 90 -7.46 3.02 -6.45
C VAL A 90 -7.71 1.62 -5.90
N TRP A 91 -7.77 0.61 -6.77
CA TRP A 91 -7.84 -0.79 -6.37
C TRP A 91 -6.61 -1.18 -5.53
N SER A 92 -5.40 -0.86 -6.00
CA SER A 92 -4.16 -1.14 -5.27
C SER A 92 -4.15 -0.50 -3.88
N VAL A 93 -4.60 0.77 -3.77
CA VAL A 93 -4.75 1.46 -2.47
C VAL A 93 -5.72 0.73 -1.54
N GLY A 94 -6.86 0.25 -2.06
CA GLY A 94 -7.81 -0.55 -1.29
C GLY A 94 -7.16 -1.81 -0.69
N CYS A 95 -6.39 -2.54 -1.48
CA CYS A 95 -5.63 -3.70 -1.01
C CYS A 95 -4.62 -3.33 0.09
N ILE A 96 -3.86 -2.25 -0.08
CA ILE A 96 -2.88 -1.75 0.90
C ILE A 96 -3.56 -1.41 2.24
N ILE A 97 -4.70 -0.73 2.21
CA ILE A 97 -5.44 -0.38 3.43
C ILE A 97 -5.90 -1.63 4.17
N VAL A 98 -6.42 -2.63 3.45
CA VAL A 98 -6.83 -3.91 4.06
C VAL A 98 -5.64 -4.61 4.72
N GLU A 99 -4.49 -4.64 4.06
CA GLU A 99 -3.26 -5.22 4.60
C GLU A 99 -2.83 -4.50 5.90
N LEU A 100 -2.79 -3.17 5.90
CA LEU A 100 -2.43 -2.38 7.08
C LEU A 100 -3.40 -2.55 8.26
N CYS A 101 -4.68 -2.79 7.98
CA CYS A 101 -5.72 -2.98 9.00
C CYS A 101 -5.74 -4.40 9.58
N THR A 102 -5.30 -5.40 8.82
CA THR A 102 -5.40 -6.82 9.20
C THR A 102 -4.08 -7.40 9.66
N VAL A 103 -2.97 -6.96 9.08
CA VAL A 103 -1.62 -7.32 9.46
C VAL A 103 -1.17 -6.30 10.51
N CYS A 104 -1.44 -6.58 11.78
CA CYS A 104 -0.86 -5.82 12.88
C CYS A 104 0.68 -5.83 12.77
N VAL A 105 1.26 -4.73 12.30
CA VAL A 105 2.69 -4.41 12.40
C VAL A 105 3.05 -4.05 13.85
#